data_AF-A0A6C0APP6-F1
#
_entry.id   AF-A0A6C0APP6-F1
#
_cell.length_a   1.000
_cell.length_b   1.000
_cell.length_c   1.000
_cell.angle_alpha   90.00
_cell.angle_beta   90.00
_cell.angle_gamma   90.00
#
_symmetry.space_group_name_H-M   'P 1'
#
loop_
_entity.id
_entity.type
_entity.pdbx_description
1 polymer ?
#
loop_
_entity_poly.entity_id
_entity_poly.type
_entity_poly.pdbx_seq_one_letter_code
_entity_poly.pdbx_strand_id
1 'polypeptide(L)'
;MEIQSGGKLFAKGAYGCIFHEPLKCKGKSERKIEKNSTIHMGSELSKLLSDKDAEIEFDIAKRIQQIPLWKQYYLVAEAMCEPAPLAKQTNSEIDLCPVVTDAPKFTSLRLLKLSYGGTPLTNYRMNFQRYPFYDFAKHLIEGFALLTLHGIVHLDLHSGNILVDNANIPRAIDFNLSIDTKDRNNLLRRLKHSYQLNLSQESPDFMLVNAVHIKKDGYAVIRDIVEERQIVKLIRTVLGIKEANQREDLEQFFLKSPSAQKGDLETWFDLYWPVCDSWAVGTILVKLLSKLNLWPSFDRGDFRLSKDKLFSVLRKMCNMSPMKRYDCVQALAELEPENYIIRKYAGPWLKKRPIS
;
A
#
# COMPACT_ATOMS: atom_id res chain seq x y z
N MET A 1 -34.81 -21.73 11.66
CA MET A 1 -33.56 -21.29 11.01
C MET A 1 -33.78 -19.84 10.62
N GLU A 2 -33.24 -18.89 11.36
CA GLU A 2 -33.42 -17.47 11.03
C GLU A 2 -32.59 -17.14 9.78
N ILE A 3 -33.26 -16.69 8.73
CA ILE A 3 -32.64 -16.37 7.44
C ILE A 3 -32.34 -14.87 7.45
N GLN A 4 -31.08 -14.50 7.23
CA GLN A 4 -30.68 -13.11 6.99
C GLN A 4 -30.20 -12.97 5.54
N SER A 5 -30.40 -11.80 4.94
CA SER A 5 -29.78 -11.47 3.67
C SER A 5 -28.74 -10.37 3.84
N GLY A 6 -27.51 -10.77 4.17
CA GLY A 6 -26.35 -9.90 4.09
C GLY A 6 -26.11 -8.97 5.28
N GLY A 7 -24.89 -8.41 5.31
CA GLY A 7 -24.58 -7.08 5.80
C GLY A 7 -23.88 -6.99 7.15
N LYS A 8 -23.32 -8.04 7.74
CA LYS A 8 -22.54 -7.83 8.96
C LYS A 8 -21.39 -6.85 8.68
N LEU A 9 -21.35 -5.72 9.37
CA LEU A 9 -20.30 -4.74 9.19
C LEU A 9 -18.98 -5.38 9.61
N PHE A 10 -18.08 -5.54 8.65
CA PHE A 10 -16.83 -6.23 8.85
C PHE A 10 -15.68 -5.26 9.17
N ALA A 11 -15.61 -4.14 8.44
CA ALA A 11 -14.60 -3.11 8.66
C ALA A 11 -15.10 -1.72 8.24
N LYS A 12 -14.48 -0.68 8.79
CA LYS A 12 -14.75 0.73 8.49
C LYS A 12 -13.43 1.44 8.17
N GLY A 13 -13.44 2.24 7.12
CA GLY A 13 -12.36 3.15 6.75
C GLY A 13 -12.88 4.57 6.54
N ALA A 14 -11.99 5.48 6.16
CA ALA A 14 -12.35 6.88 5.90
C ALA A 14 -13.30 7.04 4.69
N TYR A 15 -13.17 6.17 3.69
CA TYR A 15 -13.86 6.30 2.40
C TYR A 15 -15.03 5.33 2.23
N GLY A 16 -15.19 4.36 3.12
CA GLY A 16 -16.16 3.29 2.92
C GLY A 16 -16.19 2.24 4.02
N CYS A 17 -17.11 1.31 3.86
CA CYS A 17 -17.32 0.20 4.80
C CYS A 17 -17.29 -1.13 4.07
N ILE A 18 -16.71 -2.13 4.73
CA ILE A 18 -16.69 -3.51 4.26
C ILE A 18 -17.77 -4.27 5.00
N PHE A 19 -18.55 -5.05 4.26
CA PHE A 19 -19.59 -5.91 4.80
C PHE A 19 -19.27 -7.37 4.47
N HIS A 20 -19.34 -8.21 5.49
CA HIS A 20 -19.41 -9.67 5.37
C HIS A 20 -20.86 -10.06 5.16
N GLU A 21 -21.08 -11.10 4.35
CA GLU A 21 -22.36 -11.37 3.71
C GLU A 21 -22.74 -10.18 2.77
N PRO A 22 -22.30 -10.20 1.50
CA PRO A 22 -22.32 -9.04 0.63
C PRO A 22 -23.68 -8.34 0.52
N LEU A 23 -23.66 -7.01 0.49
CA LEU A 23 -24.85 -6.20 0.27
C LEU A 23 -25.48 -6.50 -1.11
N LYS A 24 -26.81 -6.34 -1.20
CA LYS A 24 -27.55 -6.66 -2.42
C LYS A 24 -27.27 -5.61 -3.51
N CYS A 25 -26.94 -6.07 -4.71
CA CYS A 25 -26.97 -5.25 -5.92
C CYS A 25 -28.42 -5.07 -6.41
N LYS A 26 -28.71 -3.95 -7.07
CA LYS A 26 -29.97 -3.70 -7.78
C LYS A 26 -30.24 -4.81 -8.81
N GLY A 27 -31.48 -5.31 -8.84
CA GLY A 27 -31.93 -6.31 -9.80
C GLY A 27 -31.45 -7.75 -9.57
N LYS A 28 -30.68 -8.04 -8.50
CA LYS A 28 -30.28 -9.41 -8.16
C LYS A 28 -31.23 -10.02 -7.12
N SER A 29 -31.51 -11.31 -7.28
CA SER A 29 -32.31 -12.09 -6.33
C SER A 29 -31.55 -12.32 -5.03
N GLU A 30 -32.29 -12.59 -3.95
CA GLU A 30 -31.71 -12.87 -2.64
C GLU A 30 -30.88 -14.15 -2.69
N ARG A 31 -29.61 -14.04 -2.30
CA ARG A 31 -28.82 -15.21 -1.92
C ARG A 31 -29.10 -15.46 -0.44
N LYS A 32 -29.67 -16.62 -0.12
CA LYS A 32 -29.84 -17.04 1.28
C LYS A 32 -28.46 -17.33 1.85
N ILE A 33 -28.07 -16.59 2.90
CA ILE A 33 -26.82 -16.82 3.63
C ILE A 33 -27.22 -17.27 5.04
N GLU A 34 -26.53 -18.28 5.57
CA GLU A 34 -26.75 -18.74 6.94
C GLU A 34 -26.32 -17.65 7.93
N LYS A 35 -27.21 -17.34 8.88
CA LYS A 35 -26.94 -16.38 9.95
C LYS A 35 -25.73 -16.85 10.76
N ASN A 36 -24.77 -15.96 11.01
CA ASN A 36 -23.48 -16.24 11.67
C ASN A 36 -22.48 -17.09 10.86
N SER A 37 -22.55 -17.03 9.52
CA SER A 37 -21.54 -17.65 8.68
C SER A 37 -20.13 -17.18 9.07
N THR A 38 -19.24 -18.13 9.41
CA THR A 38 -17.84 -17.81 9.70
C THR A 38 -17.14 -17.37 8.43
N ILE A 39 -16.48 -16.20 8.47
CA ILE A 39 -15.65 -15.73 7.37
C ILE A 39 -14.46 -16.66 7.17
N HIS A 40 -14.22 -17.06 5.93
CA HIS A 40 -13.11 -17.91 5.53
C HIS A 40 -12.42 -17.31 4.30
N MET A 41 -11.20 -17.76 4.02
CA MET A 41 -10.46 -17.32 2.84
C MET A 41 -11.30 -17.49 1.57
N GLY A 42 -11.40 -16.43 0.76
CA GLY A 42 -12.23 -16.39 -0.44
C GLY A 42 -13.72 -16.09 -0.21
N SER A 43 -14.15 -15.89 1.04
CA SER A 43 -15.51 -15.39 1.30
C SER A 43 -15.76 -14.07 0.56
N GLU A 44 -16.91 -13.95 -0.10
CA GLU A 44 -17.29 -12.72 -0.80
C GLU A 44 -17.58 -11.60 0.21
N LEU A 45 -17.04 -10.42 -0.06
CA LEU A 45 -17.25 -9.18 0.69
C LEU A 45 -17.79 -8.10 -0.23
N SER A 46 -18.47 -7.10 0.33
CA SER A 46 -18.81 -5.87 -0.40
C SER A 46 -18.24 -4.65 0.28
N LYS A 47 -17.55 -3.79 -0.47
CA LYS A 47 -17.12 -2.44 -0.05
C LYS A 47 -18.12 -1.42 -0.58
N LEU A 48 -18.74 -0.67 0.33
CA LEU A 48 -19.67 0.42 0.00
C LEU A 48 -18.92 1.75 0.03
N LEU A 49 -18.98 2.49 -1.06
CA LEU A 49 -18.25 3.74 -1.31
C LEU A 49 -19.14 4.77 -1.99
N SER A 50 -18.70 6.03 -1.99
CA SER A 50 -19.23 7.05 -2.90
C SER A 50 -19.01 6.63 -4.36
N ASP A 51 -19.85 7.13 -5.28
CA ASP A 51 -19.74 6.81 -6.71
C ASP A 51 -18.34 7.09 -7.26
N LYS A 52 -17.83 8.30 -6.98
CA LYS A 52 -16.54 8.77 -7.45
C LYS A 52 -15.37 7.93 -6.92
N ASP A 53 -15.39 7.59 -5.63
CA ASP A 53 -14.30 6.80 -5.04
C ASP A 53 -14.33 5.35 -5.55
N ALA A 54 -15.54 4.79 -5.75
CA ALA A 54 -15.71 3.47 -6.33
C ALA A 54 -15.24 3.39 -7.78
N GLU A 55 -15.52 4.41 -8.60
CA GLU A 55 -15.04 4.48 -9.99
C GLU A 55 -13.51 4.49 -10.03
N ILE A 56 -12.85 5.32 -9.23
CA ILE A 56 -11.38 5.38 -9.15
C ILE A 56 -10.80 4.02 -8.75
N GLU A 57 -11.29 3.44 -7.64
CA GLU A 57 -10.77 2.18 -7.13
C GLU A 57 -11.04 1.02 -8.11
N PHE A 58 -12.20 1.00 -8.77
CA PHE A 58 -12.54 -0.04 -9.75
C PHE A 58 -11.78 0.09 -11.07
N ASP A 59 -11.48 1.30 -11.51
CA ASP A 59 -10.66 1.54 -12.70
C ASP A 59 -9.22 1.07 -12.47
N ILE A 60 -8.62 1.38 -11.33
CA ILE A 60 -7.32 0.83 -10.94
C ILE A 60 -7.39 -0.69 -10.79
N ALA A 61 -8.45 -1.24 -10.20
CA ALA A 61 -8.64 -2.69 -10.09
C ALA A 61 -8.61 -3.37 -11.46
N LYS A 62 -9.32 -2.83 -12.46
CA LYS A 62 -9.32 -3.35 -13.84
C LYS A 62 -7.92 -3.32 -14.46
N ARG A 63 -7.13 -2.28 -14.17
CA ARG A 63 -5.73 -2.17 -14.63
C ARG A 63 -4.83 -3.20 -13.95
N ILE A 64 -4.98 -3.39 -12.64
CA ILE A 64 -4.23 -4.40 -11.88
C ILE A 64 -4.58 -5.82 -12.36
N GLN A 65 -5.83 -6.09 -12.70
CA GLN A 65 -6.25 -7.41 -13.22
C GLN A 65 -5.59 -7.80 -14.54
N GLN A 66 -5.04 -6.83 -15.29
CA GLN A 66 -4.27 -7.06 -16.51
C GLN A 66 -2.80 -7.43 -16.22
N ILE A 67 -2.32 -7.24 -14.99
CA ILE A 67 -0.95 -7.56 -14.60
C ILE A 67 -0.80 -9.08 -14.46
N PRO A 68 0.27 -9.68 -15.01
CA PRO A 68 0.55 -11.11 -14.80
C PRO A 68 0.63 -11.46 -13.32
N LEU A 69 0.03 -12.58 -12.92
CA LEU A 69 0.06 -13.08 -11.55
C LEU A 69 -0.57 -12.14 -10.50
N TRP A 70 -1.38 -11.14 -10.90
CA TRP A 70 -1.95 -10.16 -9.95
C TRP A 70 -2.66 -10.81 -8.75
N LYS A 71 -3.34 -11.95 -8.96
CA LYS A 71 -4.00 -12.74 -7.91
C LYS A 71 -3.04 -13.35 -6.89
N GLN A 72 -1.73 -13.22 -7.02
CA GLN A 72 -0.76 -13.64 -5.99
C GLN A 72 -0.39 -12.49 -5.05
N TYR A 73 -0.55 -11.25 -5.52
CA TYR A 73 0.02 -10.06 -4.86
C TYR A 73 -1.03 -9.05 -4.40
N TYR A 74 -2.24 -9.05 -4.99
CA TYR A 74 -3.25 -8.03 -4.70
C TYR A 74 -4.64 -8.64 -4.52
N LEU A 75 -5.48 -7.96 -3.74
CA LEU A 75 -6.91 -8.23 -3.66
C LEU A 75 -7.64 -6.93 -4.06
N VAL A 76 -8.14 -6.92 -5.28
CA VAL A 76 -8.82 -5.77 -5.89
C VAL A 76 -10.26 -6.11 -6.20
N ALA A 77 -11.08 -5.09 -6.45
CA ALA A 77 -12.49 -5.26 -6.78
C ALA A 77 -12.67 -6.07 -8.07
N GLU A 78 -13.42 -7.17 -7.99
CA GLU A 78 -13.69 -8.04 -9.15
C GLU A 78 -14.93 -7.59 -9.94
N ALA A 79 -15.83 -6.83 -9.29
CA ALA A 79 -16.99 -6.25 -9.93
C ALA A 79 -17.49 -5.02 -9.17
N MET A 80 -18.27 -4.19 -9.86
CA MET A 80 -18.97 -3.03 -9.31
C MET A 80 -20.46 -3.10 -9.63
N CYS A 81 -21.33 -2.65 -8.72
CA CYS A 81 -22.76 -2.54 -8.97
C CYS A 81 -23.40 -1.38 -8.18
N GLU A 82 -24.59 -0.96 -8.62
CA GLU A 82 -25.49 -0.15 -7.79
C GLU A 82 -26.06 -1.00 -6.65
N PRO A 83 -26.11 -0.49 -5.41
CA PRO A 83 -26.81 -1.16 -4.33
C PRO A 83 -28.32 -1.18 -4.58
N ALA A 84 -29.00 -2.24 -4.14
CA ALA A 84 -30.46 -2.25 -4.04
C ALA A 84 -30.92 -1.18 -3.03
N PRO A 85 -32.14 -0.61 -3.17
CA PRO A 85 -32.66 0.38 -2.22
C PRO A 85 -32.53 -0.06 -0.76
N LEU A 86 -32.29 0.90 0.15
CA LEU A 86 -32.06 0.61 1.58
C LEU A 86 -33.15 -0.27 2.18
N ALA A 87 -34.42 -0.03 1.84
CA ALA A 87 -35.57 -0.83 2.29
C ALA A 87 -35.53 -2.32 1.87
N LYS A 88 -34.69 -2.69 0.89
CA LYS A 88 -34.48 -4.07 0.45
C LYS A 88 -33.23 -4.71 1.05
N GLN A 89 -32.42 -3.94 1.76
CA GLN A 89 -31.31 -4.44 2.55
C GLN A 89 -31.86 -4.89 3.90
N THR A 90 -31.51 -6.09 4.39
CA THR A 90 -32.05 -6.62 5.66
C THR A 90 -31.10 -6.46 6.82
N ASN A 91 -30.11 -5.58 6.69
CA ASN A 91 -29.01 -5.46 7.62
C ASN A 91 -29.21 -4.28 8.57
N SER A 92 -29.17 -4.56 9.87
CA SER A 92 -29.28 -3.56 10.94
C SER A 92 -28.03 -2.68 11.10
N GLU A 93 -26.88 -3.08 10.55
CA GLU A 93 -25.60 -2.38 10.74
C GLU A 93 -25.22 -1.45 9.56
N ILE A 94 -26.05 -1.31 8.52
CA ILE A 94 -25.76 -0.43 7.38
C ILE A 94 -25.61 1.03 7.84
N ASP A 95 -26.50 1.47 8.71
CA ASP A 95 -26.53 2.86 9.20
C ASP A 95 -25.33 3.20 10.08
N LEU A 96 -24.56 2.20 10.52
CA LEU A 96 -23.30 2.43 11.20
C LEU A 96 -22.20 2.89 10.24
N CYS A 97 -22.40 2.80 8.93
CA CYS A 97 -21.44 3.23 7.93
C CYS A 97 -21.54 4.74 7.64
N PRO A 98 -20.48 5.55 7.88
CA PRO A 98 -20.55 7.00 7.68
C PRO A 98 -20.92 7.42 6.25
N VAL A 99 -20.47 6.66 5.25
CA VAL A 99 -20.80 6.94 3.84
C VAL A 99 -22.31 6.84 3.57
N VAL A 100 -23.04 6.07 4.36
CA VAL A 100 -24.51 5.99 4.25
C VAL A 100 -25.16 7.23 4.83
N THR A 101 -24.68 7.74 5.96
CA THR A 101 -25.23 8.94 6.61
C THR A 101 -24.97 10.21 5.79
N ASP A 102 -23.82 10.26 5.12
CA ASP A 102 -23.38 11.45 4.38
C ASP A 102 -23.93 11.48 2.94
N ALA A 103 -24.43 10.35 2.43
CA ALA A 103 -24.94 10.25 1.08
C ALA A 103 -26.35 10.86 0.95
N PRO A 104 -26.61 11.64 -0.11
CA PRO A 104 -27.94 12.19 -0.35
C PRO A 104 -28.98 11.09 -0.63
N LYS A 105 -28.55 9.98 -1.26
CA LYS A 105 -29.38 8.79 -1.50
C LYS A 105 -28.51 7.54 -1.44
N PHE A 106 -28.99 6.47 -0.81
CA PHE A 106 -28.27 5.19 -0.79
C PHE A 106 -27.95 4.66 -2.20
N THR A 107 -28.82 4.93 -3.18
CA THR A 107 -28.62 4.53 -4.58
C THR A 107 -27.56 5.34 -5.34
N SER A 108 -27.06 6.45 -4.79
CA SER A 108 -25.90 7.17 -5.35
C SER A 108 -24.57 6.55 -4.94
N LEU A 109 -24.59 5.53 -4.08
CA LEU A 109 -23.39 4.78 -3.70
C LEU A 109 -23.10 3.66 -4.70
N ARG A 110 -21.94 3.04 -4.54
CA ARG A 110 -21.54 1.86 -5.31
C ARG A 110 -21.03 0.77 -4.38
N LEU A 111 -21.27 -0.48 -4.80
CA LEU A 111 -20.74 -1.67 -4.15
C LEU A 111 -19.64 -2.26 -5.02
N LEU A 112 -18.44 -2.38 -4.43
CA LEU A 112 -17.36 -3.17 -5.00
C LEU A 112 -17.38 -4.57 -4.39
N LYS A 113 -17.32 -5.60 -5.22
CA LYS A 113 -17.21 -7.00 -4.80
C LYS A 113 -15.74 -7.38 -4.61
N LEU A 114 -15.43 -7.88 -3.43
CA LEU A 114 -14.08 -8.27 -3.01
C LEU A 114 -14.09 -9.70 -2.48
N SER A 115 -12.92 -10.31 -2.38
CA SER A 115 -12.72 -11.57 -1.68
C SER A 115 -11.97 -11.33 -0.37
N TYR A 116 -12.39 -11.97 0.71
CA TYR A 116 -11.63 -11.98 1.96
C TYR A 116 -10.30 -12.70 1.74
N GLY A 117 -9.19 -12.00 2.01
CA GLY A 117 -7.84 -12.51 1.76
C GLY A 117 -6.95 -12.57 2.99
N GLY A 118 -7.51 -12.51 4.19
CA GLY A 118 -6.78 -12.74 5.43
C GLY A 118 -6.86 -11.57 6.42
N THR A 119 -5.90 -11.55 7.35
CA THR A 119 -5.88 -10.57 8.45
C THR A 119 -4.96 -9.41 8.10
N PRO A 120 -5.33 -8.14 8.38
CA PRO A 120 -4.42 -7.02 8.23
C PRO A 120 -3.09 -7.25 8.96
N LEU A 121 -1.97 -6.94 8.33
CA LEU A 121 -0.62 -7.14 8.87
C LEU A 121 -0.41 -6.41 10.21
N THR A 122 -1.11 -5.30 10.45
CA THR A 122 -1.16 -4.64 11.77
C THR A 122 -1.62 -5.55 12.90
N ASN A 123 -2.56 -6.45 12.61
CA ASN A 123 -3.21 -7.35 13.57
C ASN A 123 -2.73 -8.81 13.43
N TYR A 124 -1.94 -9.09 12.40
CA TYR A 124 -1.45 -10.44 12.12
C TYR A 124 -0.47 -10.92 13.18
N ARG A 125 -0.75 -12.09 13.76
CA ARG A 125 0.09 -12.71 14.79
C ARG A 125 1.12 -13.61 14.13
N MET A 126 2.31 -13.07 13.92
CA MET A 126 3.43 -13.81 13.34
C MET A 126 3.98 -14.85 14.33
N ASN A 127 4.29 -16.04 13.82
CA ASN A 127 5.09 -17.01 14.56
C ASN A 127 6.57 -16.67 14.43
N PHE A 128 7.09 -15.86 15.34
CA PHE A 128 8.46 -15.34 15.31
C PHE A 128 9.58 -16.41 15.33
N GLN A 129 9.28 -17.66 15.72
CA GLN A 129 10.28 -18.73 15.74
C GLN A 129 10.54 -19.35 14.37
N ARG A 130 9.55 -19.31 13.47
CA ARG A 130 9.59 -20.00 12.16
C ARG A 130 9.13 -19.11 11.01
N TYR A 131 9.06 -17.80 11.22
CA TYR A 131 8.55 -16.89 10.21
C TYR A 131 9.52 -16.82 9.02
N PRO A 132 9.08 -17.15 7.79
CA PRO A 132 9.92 -17.08 6.60
C PRO A 132 10.06 -15.62 6.15
N PHE A 133 10.75 -14.80 6.95
CA PHE A 133 10.79 -13.36 6.75
C PHE A 133 11.39 -12.96 5.40
N TYR A 134 12.42 -13.68 4.95
CA TYR A 134 13.03 -13.42 3.65
C TYR A 134 12.03 -13.63 2.51
N ASP A 135 11.31 -14.75 2.49
CA ASP A 135 10.30 -15.03 1.47
C ASP A 135 9.13 -14.05 1.54
N PHE A 136 8.71 -13.67 2.75
CA PHE A 136 7.70 -12.62 2.93
C PHE A 136 8.16 -11.29 2.33
N ALA A 137 9.40 -10.87 2.63
CA ALA A 137 9.97 -9.63 2.11
C ALA A 137 10.07 -9.67 0.58
N LYS A 138 10.55 -10.80 0.05
CA LYS A 138 10.66 -11.04 -1.39
C LYS A 138 9.30 -10.97 -2.08
N HIS A 139 8.29 -11.67 -1.57
CA HIS A 139 6.93 -11.67 -2.12
C HIS A 139 6.31 -10.26 -2.15
N LEU A 140 6.54 -9.46 -1.09
CA LEU A 140 6.09 -8.08 -1.06
C LEU A 140 6.80 -7.22 -2.11
N ILE A 141 8.12 -7.34 -2.24
CA ILE A 141 8.92 -6.60 -3.24
C ILE A 141 8.50 -7.02 -4.66
N GLU A 142 8.25 -8.30 -4.93
CA GLU A 142 7.76 -8.81 -6.21
C GLU A 142 6.42 -8.15 -6.62
N GLY A 143 5.46 -8.10 -5.69
CA GLY A 143 4.18 -7.45 -5.93
C GLY A 143 4.34 -5.97 -6.30
N PHE A 144 5.18 -5.22 -5.59
CA PHE A 144 5.36 -3.81 -5.91
C PHE A 144 6.26 -3.57 -7.13
N ALA A 145 7.18 -4.48 -7.45
CA ALA A 145 7.92 -4.45 -8.71
C ALA A 145 6.97 -4.57 -9.91
N LEU A 146 5.97 -5.45 -9.83
CA LEU A 146 4.96 -5.60 -10.88
C LEU A 146 4.09 -4.35 -11.05
N LEU A 147 3.68 -3.68 -9.96
CA LEU A 147 2.97 -2.39 -10.05
C LEU A 147 3.84 -1.32 -10.72
N THR A 148 5.10 -1.20 -10.30
CA THR A 148 6.06 -0.27 -10.90
C THR A 148 6.22 -0.52 -12.40
N LEU A 149 6.43 -1.77 -12.82
CA LEU A 149 6.57 -2.12 -14.24
C LEU A 149 5.33 -1.78 -15.08
N HIS A 150 4.14 -1.72 -14.47
CA HIS A 150 2.88 -1.38 -15.13
C HIS A 150 2.45 0.07 -14.93
N GLY A 151 3.28 0.89 -14.28
CA GLY A 151 3.03 2.30 -14.08
C GLY A 151 1.89 2.59 -13.12
N ILE A 152 1.72 1.77 -12.07
CA ILE A 152 0.74 2.00 -11.00
C ILE A 152 1.50 2.30 -9.70
N VAL A 153 1.05 3.33 -8.98
CA VAL A 153 1.60 3.73 -7.67
C VAL A 153 0.51 3.68 -6.64
N HIS A 154 0.72 2.98 -5.52
CA HIS A 154 -0.29 2.76 -4.50
C HIS A 154 -0.54 3.99 -3.62
N LEU A 155 0.51 4.71 -3.22
CA LEU A 155 0.53 5.95 -2.42
C LEU A 155 0.03 5.87 -0.97
N ASP A 156 -0.71 4.84 -0.60
CA ASP A 156 -1.17 4.61 0.78
C ASP A 156 -0.85 3.20 1.28
N LEU A 157 0.35 2.72 0.95
CA LEU A 157 0.79 1.40 1.40
C LEU A 157 1.25 1.46 2.86
N HIS A 158 0.44 0.92 3.77
CA HIS A 158 0.83 0.69 5.16
C HIS A 158 0.43 -0.73 5.60
N SER A 159 0.84 -1.16 6.79
CA SER A 159 0.53 -2.50 7.30
C SER A 159 -0.97 -2.79 7.50
N GLY A 160 -1.84 -1.79 7.41
CA GLY A 160 -3.29 -1.99 7.41
C GLY A 160 -3.82 -2.40 6.03
N ASN A 161 -3.12 -1.97 4.97
CA ASN A 161 -3.42 -2.24 3.57
C ASN A 161 -2.63 -3.45 3.03
N ILE A 162 -2.13 -4.30 3.92
CA ILE A 162 -1.57 -5.62 3.58
C ILE A 162 -2.36 -6.65 4.37
N LEU A 163 -3.06 -7.54 3.67
CA LEU A 163 -3.66 -8.72 4.28
C LEU A 163 -2.69 -9.89 4.21
N VAL A 164 -2.64 -10.68 5.28
CA VAL A 164 -1.82 -11.88 5.38
C VAL A 164 -2.74 -13.08 5.62
N ASP A 165 -2.62 -14.09 4.78
CA ASP A 165 -3.36 -15.34 4.90
C ASP A 165 -2.67 -16.33 5.88
N ASN A 166 -3.30 -17.48 6.08
CA ASN A 166 -2.78 -18.52 6.97
C ASN A 166 -1.48 -19.17 6.48
N ALA A 167 -1.11 -18.96 5.21
CA ALA A 167 0.15 -19.40 4.63
C ALA A 167 1.25 -18.33 4.72
N ASN A 168 1.01 -17.23 5.45
CA ASN A 168 1.89 -16.05 5.54
C ASN A 168 2.10 -15.32 4.21
N ILE A 169 1.17 -15.42 3.25
CA ILE A 169 1.30 -14.74 1.96
C ILE A 169 0.70 -13.32 2.08
N PRO A 170 1.51 -12.24 1.93
CA PRO A 170 0.99 -10.89 1.97
C PRO A 170 0.36 -10.49 0.64
N ARG A 171 -0.75 -9.76 0.71
CA ARG A 171 -1.43 -9.17 -0.45
C ARG A 171 -1.86 -7.74 -0.17
N ALA A 172 -1.57 -6.83 -1.10
CA ALA A 172 -1.98 -5.44 -0.97
C ALA A 172 -3.46 -5.24 -1.30
N ILE A 173 -4.10 -4.29 -0.63
CA ILE A 173 -5.50 -3.91 -0.78
C ILE A 173 -5.64 -2.38 -0.78
N ASP A 174 -6.85 -1.90 -1.04
CA ASP A 174 -7.23 -0.48 -0.92
C ASP A 174 -6.46 0.46 -1.87
N PHE A 175 -6.82 0.39 -3.15
CA PHE A 175 -6.18 1.14 -4.23
C PHE A 175 -6.90 2.47 -4.56
N ASN A 176 -7.71 2.99 -3.64
CA ASN A 176 -8.51 4.19 -3.86
C ASN A 176 -7.65 5.46 -4.07
N LEU A 177 -6.45 5.51 -3.50
CA LEU A 177 -5.49 6.61 -3.69
C LEU A 177 -4.50 6.35 -4.82
N SER A 178 -4.54 5.18 -5.44
CA SER A 178 -3.49 4.72 -6.36
C SER A 178 -3.55 5.37 -7.74
N ILE A 179 -2.41 5.86 -8.23
CA ILE A 179 -2.31 6.59 -9.50
C ILE A 179 -1.83 5.65 -10.60
N ASP A 180 -2.58 5.59 -11.71
CA ASP A 180 -2.02 5.14 -12.99
C ASP A 180 -1.21 6.31 -13.56
N THR A 181 0.09 6.11 -13.72
CA THR A 181 1.04 7.13 -14.22
C THR A 181 0.70 7.65 -15.62
N LYS A 182 -0.11 6.91 -16.38
CA LYS A 182 -0.62 7.33 -17.69
C LYS A 182 -1.85 8.22 -17.58
N ASP A 183 -2.54 8.23 -16.44
CA ASP A 183 -3.70 9.08 -16.19
C ASP A 183 -3.26 10.36 -15.46
N ARG A 184 -3.40 11.49 -16.15
CA ARG A 184 -3.04 12.82 -15.63
C ARG A 184 -4.23 13.55 -15.02
N ASN A 185 -5.43 12.96 -15.06
CA ASN A 185 -6.62 13.62 -14.59
C ASN A 185 -6.54 13.89 -13.09
N ASN A 186 -6.68 15.16 -12.72
CA ASN A 186 -6.63 15.62 -11.34
C ASN A 186 -5.34 15.24 -10.59
N LEU A 187 -4.22 14.98 -11.28
CA LEU A 187 -2.98 14.49 -10.64
C LEU A 187 -2.56 15.36 -9.46
N LEU A 188 -2.45 16.67 -9.64
CA LEU A 188 -2.11 17.60 -8.56
C LEU A 188 -3.03 17.45 -7.34
N ARG A 189 -4.34 17.28 -7.54
CA ARG A 189 -5.30 17.08 -6.45
C ARG A 189 -5.04 15.78 -5.69
N ARG A 190 -4.59 14.74 -6.39
CA ARG A 190 -4.31 13.41 -5.82
C ARG A 190 -2.98 13.36 -5.07
N LEU A 191 -2.01 14.19 -5.47
CA LEU A 191 -0.70 14.30 -4.83
C LEU A 191 -0.70 15.23 -3.61
N LYS A 192 -1.62 16.21 -3.57
CA LYS A 192 -1.76 17.15 -2.46
C LYS A 192 -2.25 16.45 -1.21
N HIS A 193 -1.52 16.62 -0.11
CA HIS A 193 -2.01 16.29 1.22
C HIS A 193 -1.35 17.18 2.28
N SER A 194 -1.87 17.10 3.51
CA SER A 194 -1.29 17.83 4.65
C SER A 194 0.06 17.25 5.04
N TYR A 195 1.01 18.10 5.42
CA TYR A 195 2.27 17.70 6.03
C TYR A 195 2.03 17.00 7.38
N GLN A 196 2.38 15.71 7.49
CA GLN A 196 2.17 14.88 8.67
C GLN A 196 3.38 14.00 8.98
N LEU A 197 4.11 14.30 10.06
CA LEU A 197 5.33 13.57 10.45
C LEU A 197 5.08 12.11 10.88
N ASN A 198 3.86 11.77 11.29
CA ASN A 198 3.50 10.44 11.79
C ASN A 198 3.16 9.43 10.67
N LEU A 199 2.96 9.86 9.43
CA LEU A 199 2.68 8.97 8.30
C LEU A 199 3.95 8.26 7.86
N SER A 200 4.20 7.05 8.33
CA SER A 200 5.45 6.32 8.02
C SER A 200 5.57 5.89 6.56
N GLN A 201 4.45 5.67 5.88
CA GLN A 201 4.40 5.18 4.51
C GLN A 201 4.83 6.24 3.48
N GLU A 202 4.74 7.51 3.85
CA GLU A 202 5.06 8.61 2.94
C GLU A 202 6.58 8.78 2.79
N SER A 203 7.12 8.89 1.59
CA SER A 203 8.56 9.09 1.45
C SER A 203 8.99 10.48 1.93
N PRO A 204 10.18 10.64 2.52
CA PRO A 204 10.62 11.91 3.11
C PRO A 204 10.73 13.03 2.06
N ASP A 205 11.06 12.68 0.82
CA ASP A 205 11.11 13.62 -0.28
C ASP A 205 9.72 14.06 -0.77
N PHE A 206 8.74 13.14 -0.80
CA PHE A 206 7.36 13.51 -1.12
C PHE A 206 6.78 14.47 -0.08
N MET A 207 7.04 14.17 1.20
CA MET A 207 6.68 15.00 2.34
C MET A 207 7.30 16.39 2.27
N LEU A 208 8.58 16.45 1.88
CA LEU A 208 9.28 17.71 1.67
C LEU A 208 8.64 18.54 0.56
N VAL A 209 8.37 17.95 -0.62
CA VAL A 209 7.76 18.69 -1.74
C VAL A 209 6.35 19.17 -1.38
N ASN A 210 5.54 18.35 -0.71
CA ASN A 210 4.22 18.77 -0.23
C ASN A 210 4.30 19.90 0.81
N ALA A 211 5.27 19.86 1.73
CA ALA A 211 5.46 20.92 2.72
C ALA A 211 5.84 22.25 2.06
N VAL A 212 6.74 22.22 1.08
CA VAL A 212 7.15 23.41 0.31
C VAL A 212 5.99 23.93 -0.56
N HIS A 213 5.17 23.02 -1.10
CA HIS A 213 3.96 23.38 -1.84
C HIS A 213 3.02 24.27 -1.00
N ILE A 214 2.86 23.93 0.29
CA ILE A 214 2.08 24.72 1.26
C ILE A 214 2.89 25.82 1.96
N LYS A 215 4.00 26.25 1.35
CA LYS A 215 4.83 27.40 1.74
C LYS A 215 5.60 27.24 3.06
N LYS A 216 5.96 26.02 3.45
CA LYS A 216 6.93 25.79 4.53
C LYS A 216 8.37 25.91 4.04
N ASP A 217 9.27 26.30 4.95
CA ASP A 217 10.71 26.32 4.69
C ASP A 217 11.27 24.90 4.53
N GLY A 218 11.93 24.63 3.41
CA GLY A 218 12.41 23.29 3.07
C GLY A 218 13.45 22.75 4.03
N TYR A 219 14.39 23.59 4.50
CA TYR A 219 15.44 23.14 5.41
C TYR A 219 14.92 22.88 6.83
N ALA A 220 13.99 23.70 7.31
CA ALA A 220 13.25 23.42 8.54
C ALA A 220 12.51 22.09 8.46
N VAL A 221 11.82 21.82 7.34
CA VAL A 221 11.13 20.54 7.12
C VAL A 221 12.10 19.36 7.08
N ILE A 222 13.25 19.49 6.41
CA ILE A 222 14.28 18.44 6.41
C ILE A 222 14.74 18.12 7.83
N ARG A 223 15.00 19.16 8.64
CA ARG A 223 15.37 18.99 10.05
C ARG A 223 14.30 18.20 10.81
N ASP A 224 13.03 18.61 10.72
CA ASP A 224 11.92 17.96 11.40
C ASP A 224 11.76 16.49 10.94
N ILE A 225 11.89 16.21 9.64
CA ILE A 225 11.85 14.84 9.10
C ILE A 225 12.97 13.98 9.68
N VAL A 226 14.19 14.50 9.79
CA VAL A 226 15.35 13.73 10.27
C VAL A 226 15.32 13.53 11.78
N GLU A 227 14.89 14.56 12.52
CA GLU A 227 15.00 14.62 13.99
C GLU A 227 13.75 14.11 14.71
N GLU A 228 12.57 14.25 14.12
CA GLU A 228 11.30 13.96 14.83
C GLU A 228 10.61 12.69 14.33
N ARG A 229 10.81 12.35 13.05
CA ARG A 229 10.08 11.25 12.41
C ARG A 229 10.52 9.87 12.94
N GLN A 230 9.60 9.19 13.59
CA GLN A 230 9.87 7.90 14.27
C GLN A 230 10.38 6.81 13.32
N ILE A 231 9.85 6.73 12.10
CA ILE A 231 10.30 5.72 11.14
C ILE A 231 11.74 5.97 10.66
N VAL A 232 12.19 7.22 10.57
CA VAL A 232 13.57 7.59 10.20
C VAL A 232 14.55 7.18 11.30
N LYS A 233 14.17 7.39 12.56
CA LYS A 233 14.91 6.88 13.74
C LYS A 233 14.99 5.36 13.74
N LEU A 234 13.89 4.68 13.44
CA LEU A 234 13.86 3.23 13.39
C LEU A 234 14.77 2.67 12.28
N ILE A 235 14.74 3.28 11.10
CA ILE A 235 15.65 2.94 9.98
C ILE A 235 17.11 3.07 10.41
N ARG A 236 17.48 4.16 11.09
CA ARG A 236 18.83 4.36 11.64
C ARG A 236 19.23 3.23 12.58
N THR A 237 18.38 2.89 13.53
CA THR A 237 18.66 1.83 14.51
C THR A 237 18.75 0.44 13.87
N VAL A 238 17.81 0.09 12.99
CA VAL A 238 17.70 -1.26 12.41
C VAL A 238 18.74 -1.48 11.30
N LEU A 239 18.95 -0.49 10.43
CA LEU A 239 19.81 -0.64 9.26
C LEU A 239 21.23 -0.05 9.47
N GLY A 240 21.48 0.64 10.57
CA GLY A 240 22.80 1.23 10.89
C GLY A 240 23.15 2.44 10.02
N ILE A 241 22.14 3.20 9.55
CA ILE A 241 22.33 4.40 8.74
C ILE A 241 22.57 5.59 9.67
N LYS A 242 23.67 6.33 9.49
CA LYS A 242 23.96 7.53 10.30
C LYS A 242 22.97 8.66 10.01
N GLU A 243 22.60 9.42 11.05
CA GLU A 243 21.72 10.59 10.92
C GLU A 243 22.27 11.63 9.92
N ALA A 244 23.58 11.91 10.00
CA ALA A 244 24.25 12.85 9.10
C ALA A 244 24.04 12.49 7.62
N ASN A 245 24.15 11.20 7.28
CA ASN A 245 23.91 10.71 5.92
C ASN A 245 22.45 10.91 5.50
N GLN A 246 21.50 10.66 6.41
CA GLN A 246 20.06 10.85 6.13
C GLN A 246 19.73 12.32 5.85
N ARG A 247 20.34 13.23 6.61
CA ARG A 247 20.22 14.68 6.42
C ARG A 247 20.85 15.14 5.12
N GLU A 248 22.11 14.76 4.89
CA GLU A 248 22.85 15.10 3.68
C GLU A 248 22.12 14.63 2.42
N ASP A 249 21.55 13.41 2.42
CA ASP A 249 20.79 12.87 1.30
C ASP A 249 19.58 13.75 0.93
N LEU A 250 18.83 14.26 1.92
CA LEU A 250 17.70 15.16 1.67
C LEU A 250 18.14 16.57 1.27
N GLU A 251 19.16 17.12 1.93
CA GLU A 251 19.68 18.44 1.61
C GLU A 251 20.23 18.48 0.18
N GLN A 252 21.00 17.46 -0.22
CA GLN A 252 21.52 17.34 -1.58
C GLN A 252 20.40 17.15 -2.61
N PHE A 253 19.33 16.42 -2.26
CA PHE A 253 18.15 16.33 -3.11
C PHE A 253 17.45 17.69 -3.27
N PHE A 254 17.19 18.36 -2.16
CA PHE A 254 16.52 19.66 -2.16
C PHE A 254 17.32 20.72 -2.91
N LEU A 255 18.64 20.73 -2.74
CA LEU A 255 19.55 21.64 -3.45
C LEU A 255 19.57 21.41 -4.97
N LYS A 256 19.48 20.16 -5.42
CA LYS A 256 19.62 19.78 -6.84
C LYS A 256 18.29 19.68 -7.59
N SER A 257 17.16 19.66 -6.91
CA SER A 257 15.85 19.41 -7.50
C SER A 257 15.00 20.69 -7.57
N PRO A 258 14.87 21.33 -8.76
CA PRO A 258 14.02 22.50 -8.91
C PRO A 258 12.55 22.24 -8.55
N SER A 259 12.04 21.04 -8.79
CA SER A 259 10.66 20.68 -8.44
C SER A 259 10.46 20.62 -6.93
N ALA A 260 11.44 20.12 -6.18
CA ALA A 260 11.39 20.13 -4.73
C ALA A 260 11.43 21.55 -4.17
N GLN A 261 12.32 22.41 -4.67
CA GLN A 261 12.45 23.81 -4.24
C GLN A 261 11.20 24.65 -4.48
N LYS A 262 10.47 24.36 -5.56
CA LYS A 262 9.24 25.07 -5.93
C LYS A 262 7.98 24.47 -5.29
N GLY A 263 8.07 23.28 -4.69
CA GLY A 263 6.88 22.52 -4.29
C GLY A 263 6.03 22.10 -5.49
N ASP A 264 6.67 21.81 -6.62
CA ASP A 264 6.03 21.34 -7.85
C ASP A 264 5.84 19.82 -7.79
N LEU A 265 4.66 19.42 -7.30
CA LEU A 265 4.30 18.03 -7.07
C LEU A 265 4.22 17.21 -8.36
N GLU A 266 3.73 17.79 -9.46
CA GLU A 266 3.56 17.05 -10.71
C GLU A 266 4.90 16.76 -11.38
N THR A 267 5.77 17.77 -11.48
CA THR A 267 7.13 17.57 -12.00
C THR A 267 7.95 16.64 -11.10
N TRP A 268 7.79 16.74 -9.77
CA TRP A 268 8.42 15.78 -8.85
C TRP A 268 7.92 14.35 -9.11
N PHE A 269 6.62 14.15 -9.25
CA PHE A 269 6.03 12.84 -9.48
C PHE A 269 6.53 12.24 -10.80
N ASP A 270 6.59 13.02 -11.88
CA ASP A 270 7.08 12.55 -13.18
C ASP A 270 8.51 11.99 -13.13
N LEU A 271 9.35 12.56 -12.28
CA LEU A 271 10.74 12.16 -12.11
C LEU A 271 10.88 10.94 -11.17
N TYR A 272 10.10 10.91 -10.09
CA TYR A 272 10.38 10.07 -8.91
C TYR A 272 9.26 9.09 -8.52
N TRP A 273 8.14 9.04 -9.25
CA TRP A 273 7.06 8.09 -8.94
C TRP A 273 7.48 6.62 -8.76
N PRO A 274 8.51 6.08 -9.48
CA PRO A 274 8.83 4.65 -9.35
C PRO A 274 9.34 4.24 -7.98
N VAL A 275 9.88 5.20 -7.21
CA VAL A 275 10.49 4.92 -5.90
C VAL A 275 9.57 5.27 -4.73
N CYS A 276 8.34 5.75 -4.99
CA CYS A 276 7.37 6.12 -3.95
C CYS A 276 6.98 4.90 -3.09
N ASP A 277 6.43 3.86 -3.69
CA ASP A 277 5.99 2.67 -2.94
C ASP A 277 7.17 1.86 -2.39
N SER A 278 8.35 1.96 -3.01
CA SER A 278 9.56 1.30 -2.50
C SER A 278 9.92 1.76 -1.09
N TRP A 279 9.77 3.06 -0.80
CA TRP A 279 9.92 3.56 0.57
C TRP A 279 8.93 2.90 1.52
N ALA A 280 7.64 2.87 1.14
CA ALA A 280 6.59 2.28 1.96
C ALA A 280 6.85 0.79 2.24
N VAL A 281 7.19 -0.01 1.21
CA VAL A 281 7.59 -1.42 1.35
C VAL A 281 8.78 -1.55 2.30
N GLY A 282 9.84 -0.76 2.08
CA GLY A 282 11.03 -0.79 2.93
C GLY A 282 10.72 -0.47 4.40
N THR A 283 9.91 0.55 4.67
CA THR A 283 9.53 0.90 6.05
C THR A 283 8.69 -0.17 6.74
N ILE A 284 7.80 -0.85 6.01
CA ILE A 284 7.03 -1.99 6.53
C ILE A 284 7.98 -3.12 6.93
N LEU A 285 8.92 -3.47 6.06
CA LEU A 285 9.90 -4.52 6.33
C LEU A 285 10.85 -4.17 7.48
N VAL A 286 11.30 -2.91 7.57
CA VAL A 286 12.11 -2.41 8.71
C VAL A 286 11.34 -2.49 10.02
N LYS A 287 10.05 -2.11 10.04
CA LYS A 287 9.21 -2.25 11.23
C LYS A 287 9.05 -3.71 11.65
N LEU A 288 8.85 -4.62 10.71
CA LEU A 288 8.78 -6.06 11.00
C LEU A 288 10.09 -6.58 11.57
N LEU A 289 11.22 -6.24 10.93
CA LEU A 289 12.56 -6.59 11.41
C LEU A 289 12.81 -6.11 12.84
N SER A 290 12.40 -4.89 13.17
CA SER A 290 12.58 -4.36 14.52
C SER A 290 11.89 -5.20 15.59
N LYS A 291 10.73 -5.79 15.27
CA LYS A 291 9.98 -6.68 16.17
C LYS A 291 10.60 -8.08 16.21
N LEU A 292 11.00 -8.61 15.05
CA LEU A 292 11.62 -9.93 14.91
C LEU A 292 12.97 -10.02 15.63
N ASN A 293 13.78 -8.97 15.56
CA ASN A 293 15.11 -8.91 16.19
C ASN A 293 15.06 -8.93 17.73
N LEU A 294 13.90 -8.73 18.35
CA LEU A 294 13.72 -8.91 19.80
C LEU A 294 13.77 -10.38 20.23
N TRP A 295 13.72 -11.33 19.28
CA TRP A 295 13.66 -12.75 19.54
C TRP A 295 14.99 -13.43 19.16
N PRO A 296 15.78 -13.94 20.13
CA PRO A 296 17.08 -14.56 19.84
C PRO A 296 17.02 -15.76 18.90
N SER A 297 15.86 -16.43 18.79
CA SER A 297 15.66 -17.55 17.85
C SER A 297 15.64 -17.10 16.39
N PHE A 298 15.21 -15.87 16.11
CA PHE A 298 15.12 -15.35 14.74
C PHE A 298 16.51 -15.17 14.12
N ASP A 299 17.48 -14.67 14.89
CA ASP A 299 18.85 -14.42 14.41
C ASP A 299 19.66 -15.71 14.19
N ARG A 300 19.17 -16.86 14.66
CA ARG A 300 19.85 -18.17 14.53
C ARG A 300 19.36 -19.03 13.36
N GLY A 301 18.32 -18.62 12.63
CA GLY A 301 17.72 -19.39 11.54
C GLY A 301 18.22 -19.03 10.14
N ASP A 302 17.50 -19.51 9.12
CA ASP A 302 17.80 -19.30 7.69
C ASP A 302 17.92 -17.82 7.28
N PHE A 303 17.23 -16.94 8.02
CA PHE A 303 17.33 -15.50 7.82
C PHE A 303 18.79 -15.01 7.88
N ARG A 304 19.63 -15.59 8.75
CA ARG A 304 21.03 -15.19 8.91
C ARG A 304 21.82 -15.23 7.61
N LEU A 305 21.57 -16.22 6.75
CA LEU A 305 22.26 -16.38 5.47
C LEU A 305 21.88 -15.30 4.45
N SER A 306 20.68 -14.73 4.59
CA SER A 306 20.12 -13.75 3.67
C SER A 306 20.12 -12.31 4.22
N LYS A 307 20.45 -12.14 5.50
CA LYS A 307 20.34 -10.90 6.27
C LYS A 307 21.12 -9.75 5.64
N ASP A 308 22.39 -9.96 5.32
CA ASP A 308 23.25 -8.90 4.78
C ASP A 308 22.75 -8.41 3.42
N LYS A 309 22.32 -9.37 2.57
CA LYS A 309 21.75 -9.07 1.26
C LYS A 309 20.46 -8.25 1.39
N LEU A 310 19.54 -8.68 2.26
CA LEU A 310 18.29 -7.94 2.48
C LEU A 310 18.55 -6.58 3.11
N PHE A 311 19.49 -6.47 4.06
CA PHE A 311 19.86 -5.19 4.68
C PHE A 311 20.47 -4.22 3.67
N SER A 312 21.30 -4.71 2.74
CA SER A 312 21.80 -3.90 1.61
C SER A 312 20.64 -3.30 0.82
N VAL A 313 19.70 -4.15 0.36
CA VAL A 313 18.54 -3.73 -0.42
C VAL A 313 17.66 -2.75 0.37
N LEU A 314 17.36 -3.03 1.63
CA LEU A 314 16.54 -2.16 2.47
C LEU A 314 17.18 -0.79 2.70
N ARG A 315 18.51 -0.69 2.83
CA ARG A 315 19.18 0.62 2.92
C ARG A 315 18.98 1.45 1.66
N LYS A 316 18.94 0.80 0.49
CA LYS A 316 18.72 1.45 -0.81
C LYS A 316 17.24 1.81 -1.03
N MET A 317 16.30 0.94 -0.64
CA MET A 317 14.86 1.23 -0.69
C MET A 317 14.45 2.32 0.30
N CYS A 318 15.11 2.39 1.46
CA CYS A 318 14.90 3.42 2.48
C CYS A 318 15.88 4.60 2.38
N ASN A 319 16.52 4.81 1.22
CA ASN A 319 17.34 6.00 1.03
C ASN A 319 16.45 7.27 1.09
N MET A 320 16.94 8.31 1.77
CA MET A 320 16.16 9.53 1.96
C MET A 320 16.03 10.33 0.66
N SER A 321 17.03 10.27 -0.22
CA SER A 321 17.03 10.88 -1.55
C SER A 321 16.35 9.95 -2.57
N PRO A 322 15.32 10.41 -3.29
CA PRO A 322 14.69 9.60 -4.33
C PRO A 322 15.62 9.36 -5.52
N MET A 323 16.66 10.19 -5.69
CA MET A 323 17.69 10.03 -6.74
C MET A 323 18.61 8.83 -6.50
N LYS A 324 18.75 8.40 -5.24
CA LYS A 324 19.57 7.25 -4.82
C LYS A 324 18.72 6.05 -4.39
N ARG A 325 17.40 6.24 -4.28
CA ARG A 325 16.48 5.21 -3.80
C ARG A 325 16.25 4.16 -4.89
N TYR A 326 16.33 2.89 -4.51
CA TYR A 326 15.94 1.81 -5.41
C TYR A 326 14.42 1.76 -5.52
N ASP A 327 13.91 1.59 -6.74
CA ASP A 327 12.54 1.12 -6.93
C ASP A 327 12.43 -0.38 -6.60
N CYS A 328 11.21 -0.93 -6.56
CA CYS A 328 11.02 -2.35 -6.23
C CYS A 328 11.59 -3.30 -7.29
N VAL A 329 11.77 -2.84 -8.55
CA VAL A 329 12.35 -3.65 -9.63
C VAL A 329 13.86 -3.78 -9.43
N GLN A 330 14.55 -2.69 -9.13
CA GLN A 330 15.98 -2.69 -8.79
C GLN A 330 16.23 -3.48 -7.50
N ALA A 331 15.38 -3.30 -6.48
CA ALA A 331 15.46 -4.05 -5.24
C ALA A 331 15.32 -5.56 -5.45
N LEU A 332 14.33 -5.99 -6.24
CA LEU A 332 14.14 -7.41 -6.56
C LEU A 332 15.32 -7.97 -7.38
N ALA A 333 15.83 -7.21 -8.34
CA ALA A 333 16.95 -7.63 -9.17
C ALA A 333 18.25 -7.80 -8.38
N GLU A 334 18.52 -6.95 -7.38
CA GLU A 334 19.64 -7.17 -6.46
C GLU A 334 19.38 -8.36 -5.53
N LEU A 335 18.15 -8.49 -5.02
CA LEU A 335 17.77 -9.54 -4.07
C LEU A 335 17.77 -10.94 -4.68
N GLU A 336 17.30 -11.08 -5.92
CA GLU A 336 17.17 -12.37 -6.64
C GLU A 336 17.21 -12.13 -8.17
N PRO A 337 18.40 -12.02 -8.79
CA PRO A 337 18.54 -11.72 -10.22
C PRO A 337 17.83 -12.73 -11.14
N GLU A 338 17.77 -14.00 -10.72
CA GLU A 338 17.11 -15.09 -11.45
C GLU A 338 15.59 -15.15 -11.26
N ASN A 339 15.01 -14.21 -10.51
CA ASN A 339 13.58 -14.15 -10.29
C ASN A 339 12.82 -14.08 -11.62
N TYR A 340 11.71 -14.80 -11.71
CA TYR A 340 10.89 -14.87 -12.92
C TYR A 340 10.44 -13.49 -13.41
N ILE A 341 10.05 -12.58 -12.50
CA ILE A 341 9.61 -11.23 -12.85
C ILE A 341 10.75 -10.45 -13.49
N ILE A 342 11.96 -10.58 -12.94
CA ILE A 342 13.16 -9.89 -13.45
C ILE A 342 13.51 -10.38 -14.86
N ARG A 343 13.65 -11.69 -15.02
CA ARG A 343 14.04 -12.28 -16.31
C ARG A 343 13.03 -12.01 -17.41
N LYS A 344 11.73 -12.00 -17.08
CA LYS A 344 10.67 -11.89 -18.08
C LYS A 344 10.24 -10.47 -18.38
N TYR A 345 10.18 -9.58 -17.39
CA TYR A 345 9.53 -8.27 -17.53
C TYR A 345 10.46 -7.08 -17.29
N ALA A 346 11.53 -7.24 -16.50
CA ALA A 346 12.32 -6.09 -16.02
C ALA A 346 13.44 -5.64 -16.95
N GLY A 347 13.79 -6.42 -17.99
CA GLY A 347 14.93 -6.12 -18.88
C GLY A 347 14.95 -4.69 -19.43
N PRO A 348 13.88 -4.20 -20.11
CA PRO A 348 13.81 -2.83 -20.59
C PRO A 348 13.86 -1.77 -19.48
N TRP A 349 13.30 -2.08 -18.30
CA TRP A 349 13.28 -1.18 -17.15
C TRP A 349 14.68 -0.97 -16.58
N LEU A 350 15.39 -2.06 -16.28
CA LEU A 350 16.73 -2.04 -15.71
C LEU A 350 17.78 -1.45 -16.66
N LYS A 351 17.57 -1.52 -17.99
CA LYS A 351 18.41 -0.80 -18.95
C LYS A 351 18.31 0.72 -18.80
N LYS A 352 17.12 1.25 -18.47
CA LYS A 352 16.89 2.69 -18.24
C LYS A 352 17.25 3.12 -16.82
N ARG A 353 17.19 2.18 -15.87
CA ARG A 353 17.43 2.40 -14.44
C ARG A 353 18.35 1.30 -13.91
N PRO A 354 19.65 1.34 -14.24
CA PRO A 354 20.60 0.31 -13.83
C PRO A 354 20.74 0.25 -12.31
N ILE A 355 21.14 -0.91 -11.82
CA ILE A 355 21.52 -1.11 -10.43
C ILE A 355 22.87 -0.43 -10.23
N SER A 356 22.91 0.63 -9.42
CA SER A 356 24.13 1.39 -9.11
C SER A 356 24.86 0.84 -7.90
#